data_AF-A0A534RJH7-F1
#
_entry.id   AF-A0A534RJH7-F1
#
_cell.length_a   1.000
_cell.length_b   1.000
_cell.length_c   1.000
_cell.angle_alpha   90.00
_cell.angle_beta   90.00
_cell.angle_gamma   90.00
#
_symmetry.space_group_name_H-M   'P 1'
#
loop_
_entity.id
_entity.type
_entity.pdbx_description
1 polymer ?
#
loop_
_entity_poly.entity_id
_entity_poly.type
_entity_poly.pdbx_seq_one_letter_code
_entity_poly.pdbx_strand_id
1 'polypeptide(L)'
;MTGVLFSLAILAAVFATGMRRLRRHRLRRAAAERPGVSPERAIAIQSYAEIDDHLARRWCICGGYLERAGEGTRVSDGRRFRVARLRCQECDRVDEVFFDTTEVAD
;
A
#
# COMPACT_ATOMS: atom_id res chain seq x y z
N MET A 1 35.17 28.40 9.77
CA MET A 1 33.71 28.45 9.97
C MET A 1 32.93 27.63 8.95
N THR A 2 33.24 27.71 7.65
CA THR A 2 32.54 26.97 6.59
C THR A 2 32.59 25.45 6.75
N GLY A 3 33.75 24.87 7.08
CA GLY A 3 33.90 23.42 7.26
C GLY A 3 33.00 22.82 8.36
N VAL A 4 32.77 23.54 9.46
CA VAL A 4 31.90 23.07 10.55
C VAL A 4 30.43 23.05 10.11
N LEU A 5 29.99 24.07 9.36
CA LEU A 5 28.63 24.14 8.83
C LEU A 5 28.35 23.04 7.81
N PHE A 6 29.31 22.75 6.93
CA PHE A 6 29.19 21.65 5.96
C PHE A 6 29.11 20.29 6.65
N SER A 7 29.96 20.02 7.64
CA SER A 7 29.91 18.77 8.41
C SER A 7 28.57 18.58 9.12
N LEU A 8 28.02 19.65 9.72
CA LEU A 8 26.70 19.61 10.36
C LEU A 8 25.57 19.37 9.36
N ALA A 9 25.61 19.99 8.18
CA ALA A 9 24.62 19.78 7.14
C ALA A 9 24.61 18.33 6.63
N ILE A 10 25.80 17.74 6.42
CA ILE A 10 25.94 16.34 6.01
C ILE A 10 25.41 15.40 7.10
N LEU A 11 25.78 15.63 8.36
CA LEU A 11 25.29 14.86 9.51
C LEU A 11 23.75 14.90 9.61
N ALA A 12 23.16 16.10 9.47
CA ALA A 12 21.71 16.26 9.49
C ALA A 12 21.03 15.51 8.33
N ALA A 13 21.59 15.59 7.11
CA ALA A 13 21.05 14.87 5.95
C ALA A 13 21.13 13.34 6.11
N VAL A 14 22.25 12.82 6.59
CA VAL A 14 22.43 11.38 6.87
C VAL A 14 21.44 10.92 7.93
N PHE A 15 21.32 11.67 9.03
CA PHE A 15 20.40 11.33 10.13
C PHE A 15 18.94 11.35 9.68
N ALA A 16 18.52 12.40 8.97
CA ALA A 16 17.17 12.51 8.39
C ALA A 16 16.87 11.34 7.43
N THR A 17 17.84 10.97 6.59
CA THR A 17 17.70 9.85 5.66
C THR A 17 17.61 8.50 6.39
N GLY A 18 18.44 8.30 7.43
CA GLY A 18 18.42 7.12 8.28
C GLY A 18 17.08 6.94 8.99
N MET A 19 16.57 8.01 9.63
CA MET A 19 15.23 8.01 10.24
C MET A 19 14.13 7.72 9.24
N ARG A 20 14.19 8.31 8.03
CA ARG A 20 13.21 8.07 6.97
C ARG A 20 13.21 6.61 6.51
N ARG A 21 14.38 5.97 6.42
CA ARG A 21 14.51 4.54 6.11
C ARG A 21 13.95 3.64 7.20
N LEU A 22 14.27 3.91 8.47
CA LEU A 22 13.75 3.16 9.61
C LEU A 22 12.23 3.26 9.72
N ARG A 23 11.68 4.47 9.59
CA ARG A 23 10.23 4.69 9.56
C ARG A 23 9.56 3.92 8.42
N ARG A 24 10.14 3.95 7.22
CA ARG A 24 9.67 3.13 6.09
C ARG A 24 9.68 1.64 6.41
N HIS A 25 10.73 1.14 7.07
CA HIS A 25 10.82 -0.28 7.42
C HIS A 25 9.75 -0.72 8.41
N ARG A 26 9.47 0.09 9.44
CA ARG A 26 8.39 -0.16 10.39
C ARG A 26 7.02 -0.12 9.71
N LEU A 27 6.77 0.88 8.87
CA LEU A 27 5.52 1.02 8.13
C LEU A 27 5.31 -0.12 7.12
N ARG A 28 6.38 -0.67 6.52
CA ARG A 28 6.30 -1.85 5.65
C ARG A 28 5.79 -3.09 6.41
N ARG A 29 6.28 -3.32 7.63
CA ARG A 29 5.78 -4.43 8.47
C ARG A 29 4.30 -4.28 8.79
N ALA A 30 3.90 -3.09 9.24
CA ALA A 30 2.48 -2.80 9.49
C ALA A 30 1.62 -2.91 8.21
N ALA A 31 2.18 -2.59 7.05
CA ALA A 31 1.46 -2.72 5.78
C ALA A 31 1.29 -4.19 5.32
N ALA A 32 2.21 -5.08 5.68
CA ALA A 32 2.08 -6.51 5.41
C ALA A 32 0.93 -7.16 6.20
N GLU A 33 0.41 -6.48 7.22
CA GLU A 33 -0.73 -6.93 8.03
C GLU A 33 -2.05 -6.30 7.63
N ARG A 34 -2.06 -5.43 6.62
CA ARG A 34 -3.30 -4.81 6.16
C ARG A 34 -4.22 -5.85 5.50
N PRO A 35 -5.54 -5.71 5.68
CA PRO A 35 -6.52 -6.46 4.91
C PRO A 35 -6.25 -6.32 3.40
N GLY A 36 -6.57 -7.34 2.62
CA GLY A 36 -6.45 -7.36 1.17
C GLY A 36 -5.03 -7.38 0.63
N VAL A 37 -3.97 -7.55 1.43
CA VAL A 37 -2.59 -7.59 0.92
C VAL A 37 -2.25 -8.89 0.19
N SER A 38 -3.03 -9.95 0.44
CA SER A 38 -2.87 -11.28 -0.14
C SER A 38 -4.23 -12.00 -0.20
N PRO A 39 -4.36 -13.11 -0.96
CA PRO A 39 -5.57 -13.92 -1.00
C PRO A 39 -6.03 -14.44 0.38
N GLU A 40 -5.10 -14.80 1.25
CA GLU A 40 -5.38 -15.31 2.60
C GLU A 40 -5.94 -14.22 3.52
N ARG A 41 -5.63 -12.95 3.21
CA ARG A 41 -6.11 -11.77 3.92
C ARG A 41 -7.13 -10.97 3.10
N ALA A 42 -7.72 -11.57 2.07
CA ALA A 42 -8.66 -10.87 1.19
C ALA A 42 -9.80 -10.24 1.99
N ILE A 43 -10.26 -9.07 1.55
CA ILE A 43 -11.40 -8.38 2.16
C ILE A 43 -12.67 -9.03 1.65
N ALA A 44 -13.45 -9.67 2.53
CA ALA A 44 -14.77 -10.15 2.17
C ALA A 44 -15.71 -8.96 1.94
N ILE A 45 -16.37 -8.93 0.79
CA ILE A 45 -17.36 -7.90 0.44
C ILE A 45 -18.70 -8.57 0.18
N GLN A 46 -19.79 -7.84 0.43
CA GLN A 46 -21.15 -8.31 0.10
C GLN A 46 -21.63 -7.74 -1.24
N SER A 47 -21.04 -6.63 -1.68
CA SER A 47 -21.36 -5.97 -2.94
C SER A 47 -20.13 -5.32 -3.57
N TYR A 48 -20.12 -5.19 -4.90
CA TYR A 48 -19.01 -4.55 -5.61
C TYR A 48 -18.82 -3.07 -5.25
N ALA A 49 -19.86 -2.38 -4.76
CA ALA A 49 -19.78 -0.98 -4.32
C ALA A 49 -18.83 -0.79 -3.11
N GLU A 50 -18.67 -1.82 -2.26
CA GLU A 50 -17.77 -1.77 -1.12
C GLU A 50 -16.29 -1.66 -1.53
N ILE A 51 -15.95 -2.09 -2.75
CA ILE A 51 -14.58 -2.02 -3.27
C ILE A 51 -14.11 -0.56 -3.32
N ASP A 52 -14.91 0.32 -3.92
CA ASP A 52 -14.57 1.74 -4.05
C ASP A 52 -14.38 2.39 -2.68
N ASP A 53 -15.27 2.05 -1.75
CA ASP A 53 -15.26 2.48 -0.35
C ASP A 53 -14.00 2.05 0.42
N HIS A 54 -13.53 0.82 0.19
CA HIS A 54 -12.29 0.32 0.77
C HIS A 54 -11.05 0.96 0.14
N LEU A 55 -11.10 1.26 -1.15
CA LEU A 55 -9.99 1.86 -1.88
C LEU A 55 -9.85 3.35 -1.57
N ALA A 56 -10.95 4.09 -1.43
CA ALA A 56 -10.94 5.52 -1.12
C ALA A 56 -10.26 5.86 0.22
N ARG A 57 -10.28 4.93 1.18
CA ARG A 57 -9.70 5.09 2.51
C ARG A 57 -8.22 4.67 2.61
N ARG A 58 -7.62 4.19 1.52
CA ARG A 58 -6.22 3.72 1.52
C ARG A 58 -5.23 4.83 1.22
N TRP A 59 -4.07 4.73 1.85
CA TRP A 59 -2.89 5.54 1.54
C TRP A 59 -1.64 4.68 1.40
N CYS A 60 -0.72 5.15 0.57
CA CYS A 60 0.59 4.53 0.45
C CYS A 60 1.35 4.72 1.77
N ILE A 61 2.20 3.76 2.13
CA ILE A 61 3.06 3.89 3.31
C ILE A 61 4.07 5.05 3.24
N CYS A 62 4.29 5.62 2.04
CA CYS A 62 5.08 6.83 1.90
C CYS A 62 4.32 8.10 2.33
N GLY A 63 3.01 7.99 2.59
CA GLY A 63 2.08 9.09 2.83
C GLY A 63 1.38 9.61 1.58
N GLY A 64 1.68 9.03 0.42
CA GLY A 64 1.17 9.45 -0.88
C GLY A 64 -0.18 8.86 -1.28
N TYR A 65 -0.80 9.50 -2.27
CA TYR A 65 -2.08 9.10 -2.85
C TYR A 65 -1.93 7.84 -3.72
N LEU A 66 -2.87 6.92 -3.57
CA LEU A 66 -2.95 5.69 -4.35
C LEU A 66 -4.03 5.86 -5.43
N GLU A 67 -3.60 5.86 -6.68
CA GLU A 67 -4.49 5.87 -7.84
C GLU A 67 -4.75 4.44 -8.31
N ARG A 68 -5.96 4.17 -8.82
CA ARG A 68 -6.29 2.88 -9.42
C ARG A 68 -5.64 2.75 -10.80
N ALA A 69 -4.73 1.80 -10.93
CA ALA A 69 -4.00 1.52 -12.16
C ALA A 69 -4.61 0.37 -12.98
N GLY A 70 -5.53 -0.40 -12.38
CA GLY A 70 -6.25 -1.46 -13.07
C GLY A 70 -7.01 -2.36 -12.12
N GLU A 71 -7.83 -3.23 -12.69
CA GLU A 71 -8.57 -4.26 -11.97
C GLU A 71 -8.50 -5.57 -12.73
N GLY A 72 -8.53 -6.68 -12.00
CA GLY A 72 -8.58 -8.01 -12.58
C GLY A 72 -9.34 -8.97 -11.69
N THR A 73 -9.55 -10.18 -12.19
CA THR A 73 -10.14 -11.28 -11.44
C THR A 73 -9.11 -12.38 -11.30
N ARG A 74 -9.00 -12.96 -10.10
CA ARG A 74 -8.19 -14.16 -9.85
C ARG A 74 -9.07 -15.23 -9.19
N VAL A 75 -8.79 -16.49 -9.50
CA VAL A 75 -9.46 -17.63 -8.88
C VAL A 75 -8.38 -18.54 -8.30
N SER A 76 -8.50 -18.90 -7.02
CA SER A 76 -7.58 -19.81 -6.34
C SER A 76 -8.34 -20.55 -5.25
N ASP A 77 -8.09 -21.87 -5.11
CA ASP A 77 -8.65 -22.69 -4.03
C ASP A 77 -10.19 -22.61 -3.90
N GLY A 78 -10.88 -22.55 -5.04
CA GLY A 78 -12.34 -22.42 -5.10
C GLY A 78 -12.90 -21.04 -4.74
N ARG A 79 -12.04 -20.08 -4.38
CA ARG A 79 -12.42 -18.69 -4.06
C ARG A 79 -12.26 -17.80 -5.28
N ARG A 80 -13.19 -16.85 -5.45
CA ARG A 80 -13.14 -15.82 -6.49
C ARG A 80 -12.67 -14.51 -5.87
N PHE A 81 -11.71 -13.86 -6.52
CA PHE A 81 -11.16 -12.59 -6.06
C PHE A 81 -11.27 -11.51 -7.12
N ARG A 82 -11.76 -10.33 -6.72
CA ARG A 82 -11.51 -9.09 -7.45
C ARG A 82 -10.22 -8.48 -6.93
N VAL A 83 -9.29 -8.18 -7.83
CA VAL A 83 -7.97 -7.64 -7.49
C VAL A 83 -7.84 -6.24 -8.07
N ALA A 84 -7.73 -5.24 -7.19
CA ALA A 84 -7.45 -3.88 -7.60
C ALA A 84 -5.95 -3.61 -7.53
N ARG A 85 -5.39 -3.08 -8.63
CA ARG A 85 -3.99 -2.65 -8.70
C ARG A 85 -3.94 -1.15 -8.45
N LEU A 86 -3.17 -0.74 -7.44
CA LEU A 86 -2.99 0.64 -7.05
C LEU A 86 -1.56 1.10 -7.31
N ARG A 87 -1.40 2.33 -7.78
CA ARG A 87 -0.09 2.97 -8.00
C ARG A 87 -0.01 4.25 -7.19
N CYS A 88 1.07 4.40 -6.42
CA CYS A 88 1.34 5.62 -5.67
C CYS A 88 1.96 6.69 -6.58
N GLN A 89 1.40 7.90 -6.57
CA GLN A 89 1.85 9.00 -7.44
C GLN A 89 3.17 9.63 -7.00
N GLU A 90 3.61 9.37 -5.77
CA GLU A 90 4.77 10.02 -5.16
C GLU A 90 5.99 9.11 -5.05
N CYS A 91 5.78 7.80 -4.91
CA CYS A 91 6.89 6.84 -4.78
C CYS A 91 6.83 5.67 -5.76
N ASP A 92 5.89 5.72 -6.70
CA ASP A 92 5.72 4.75 -7.79
C ASP A 92 5.47 3.30 -7.38
N ARG A 93 5.25 3.08 -6.08
CA ARG A 93 4.93 1.76 -5.55
C ARG A 93 3.62 1.27 -6.14
N VAL A 94 3.61 0.00 -6.51
CA VAL A 94 2.42 -0.73 -6.90
C VAL A 94 2.00 -1.67 -5.76
N ASP A 95 0.75 -1.58 -5.34
CA ASP A 95 0.13 -2.49 -4.39
C ASP A 95 -1.04 -3.22 -5.08
N GLU A 96 -1.25 -4.49 -4.75
CA GLU A 96 -2.47 -5.23 -5.12
C GLU A 96 -3.38 -5.32 -3.89
N VAL A 97 -4.68 -5.19 -4.11
CA VAL A 97 -5.70 -5.34 -3.08
C VAL A 97 -6.68 -6.43 -3.50
N PHE A 98 -6.74 -7.49 -2.71
CA PHE A 98 -7.60 -8.65 -2.93
C PHE A 98 -8.92 -8.49 -2.18
N PHE A 99 -10.02 -8.62 -2.91
CA PHE A 99 -11.38 -8.67 -2.39
C PHE A 99 -11.96 -10.04 -2.69
N ASP A 100 -12.48 -10.73 -1.68
CA ASP A 100 -13.16 -12.01 -1.83
C ASP A 100 -14.59 -11.75 -2.29
N THR A 101 -14.92 -12.26 -3.47
CA THR A 101 -16.23 -12.11 -4.12
C THR A 101 -16.93 -13.45 -4.29
N THR A 102 -16.52 -14.47 -3.54
CA THR A 102 -17.04 -15.84 -3.69
C THR A 102 -18.56 -15.88 -3.49
N GLU A 103 -19.06 -15.17 -2.48
CA GLU A 103 -20.47 -15.13 -2.09
C GLU A 103 -21.26 -13.98 -2.73
N VAL A 104 -20.61 -13.11 -3.51
CA VAL A 104 -21.30 -12.00 -4.20
C VAL A 104 -22.08 -12.59 -5.38
N ALA A 105 -23.39 -12.36 -5.40
CA ALA A 105 -24.23 -12.69 -6.54
C ALA A 105 -23.89 -11.80 -7.74
N ASP A 106 -23.80 -12.40 -8.92
CA ASP A 106 -23.55 -11.69 -10.18
C ASP A 106 -24.75 -10.82 -10.61
#